data_AF-A0A941NVS6-F1
#
_entry.id   AF-A0A941NVS6-F1
#
_cell.length_a   1.000
_cell.length_b   1.000
_cell.length_c   1.000
_cell.angle_alpha   90.00
_cell.angle_beta   90.00
_cell.angle_gamma   90.00
#
_symmetry.space_group_name_H-M   'P 1'
#
loop_
_entity.id
_entity.type
_entity.pdbx_description
1 polymer ?
#
loop_
_entity_poly.entity_id
_entity_poly.type
_entity_poly.pdbx_seq_one_letter_code
_entity_poly.pdbx_strand_id
1 'polypeptide(L)' 'MLSKAGFEYLLRLTDWFHGHWEDPEWGKRPTTQIMIALAVRDLASGIQDAELRAQINVASDKIVAKNSQLVAKT' A
#
# COMPACT_ATOMS: atom_id res chain seq x y z
N MET A 1 2.64 8.70 -19.42
CA MET A 1 1.49 9.37 -18.76
C MET A 1 0.65 8.29 -18.10
N LEU A 2 0.20 8.51 -16.86
CA LEU A 2 -0.70 7.58 -16.16
C LEU A 2 -2.09 7.61 -16.80
N SER A 3 -2.77 6.48 -16.85
CA SER A 3 -4.19 6.42 -17.23
C SER A 3 -5.06 7.11 -16.17
N LYS A 4 -6.30 7.47 -16.51
CA LYS A 4 -7.27 8.04 -15.56
C LYS A 4 -7.44 7.17 -14.31
N ALA A 5 -7.55 5.85 -14.49
CA ALA A 5 -7.64 4.90 -13.37
C ALA A 5 -6.37 4.89 -12.51
N GLY A 6 -5.19 4.99 -13.13
CA GLY A 6 -3.92 5.11 -12.40
C GLY A 6 -3.82 6.41 -11.60
N PHE A 7 -4.34 7.51 -12.12
CA PHE A 7 -4.39 8.80 -11.42
C PHE A 7 -5.38 8.78 -10.24
N GLU A 8 -6.59 8.25 -10.42
CA GLU A 8 -7.57 8.08 -9.33
C GLU A 8 -7.05 7.16 -8.23
N TYR A 9 -6.35 6.09 -8.60
CA TYR A 9 -5.68 5.20 -7.65
C TYR A 9 -4.64 5.96 -6.81
N LEU A 10 -3.78 6.76 -7.44
CA LEU A 10 -2.76 7.54 -6.72
C LEU A 10 -3.37 8.59 -5.81
N LEU A 11 -4.43 9.29 -6.25
CA LEU A 11 -5.13 10.26 -5.41
C LEU A 11 -5.74 9.63 -4.17
N ARG A 12 -6.43 8.50 -4.32
CA ARG A 12 -6.99 7.76 -3.17
C ARG A 12 -5.91 7.26 -2.24
N LEU A 13 -4.79 6.83 -2.79
CA LEU A 13 -3.63 6.40 -2.01
C LEU A 13 -3.06 7.57 -1.21
N THR A 14 -2.85 8.74 -1.83
CA THR A 14 -2.34 9.93 -1.14
C THR A 14 -3.32 10.49 -0.12
N ASP A 15 -4.62 10.48 -0.41
CA ASP A 15 -5.67 10.90 0.54
C ASP A 15 -5.76 9.95 1.73
N TRP A 16 -5.57 8.63 1.52
CA TRP A 16 -5.50 7.66 2.60
C TRP A 16 -4.34 7.96 3.55
N PHE A 17 -3.21 8.47 3.02
CA PHE A 17 -2.04 8.88 3.80
C PHE A 17 -2.12 10.29 4.42
N HIS A 18 -3.29 10.95 4.35
CA HIS A 18 -3.60 12.28 4.89
C HIS A 18 -2.61 12.78 5.96
N GLY A 19 -1.72 13.71 5.58
CA GLY A 19 -0.94 14.49 6.56
C GLY A 19 0.29 13.81 7.19
N HIS A 20 0.61 12.56 6.86
CA HIS A 20 1.79 11.89 7.45
C HIS A 20 3.16 12.31 6.88
N TRP A 21 3.20 13.36 6.06
CA TRP A 21 4.44 13.93 5.52
C TRP A 21 5.30 14.64 6.59
N GLU A 22 4.72 14.94 7.75
CA GLU A 22 5.39 15.62 8.87
C GLU A 22 6.32 14.69 9.67
N ASP A 23 6.13 13.36 9.62
CA ASP A 23 7.02 12.38 10.24
C ASP A 23 7.64 11.45 9.18
N PRO A 24 8.88 11.72 8.72
CA PRO A 24 9.59 10.87 7.76
C PRO A 24 9.80 9.43 8.23
N GLU A 25 9.80 9.19 9.54
CA GLU A 25 9.96 7.85 10.13
C GLU A 25 8.64 7.10 10.20
N TRP A 26 7.50 7.80 10.12
CA TRP A 26 6.17 7.19 10.12
C TRP A 26 6.06 6.11 9.04
N GLY A 27 6.48 6.44 7.82
CA GLY A 27 6.49 5.51 6.70
C GLY A 27 7.39 4.29 6.91
N LYS A 28 8.41 4.35 7.78
CA LYS A 28 9.34 3.23 7.99
C LYS A 28 8.89 2.26 9.08
N ARG A 29 7.91 2.65 9.91
CA ARG A 29 7.41 1.78 10.99
C ARG A 29 6.77 0.52 10.39
N PRO A 30 7.04 -0.68 10.94
CA PRO A 30 6.48 -1.92 10.44
C PRO A 30 4.94 -1.90 10.37
N THR A 31 4.28 -1.36 11.39
CA THR A 31 2.81 -1.21 11.42
C THR A 31 2.30 -0.33 10.29
N THR A 32 2.96 0.78 10.02
CA THR A 32 2.62 1.67 8.89
C THR A 32 2.78 0.97 7.55
N GLN A 33 3.90 0.27 7.35
CA GLN A 33 4.16 -0.50 6.13
C GLN A 33 3.11 -1.59 5.89
N ILE A 34 2.61 -2.24 6.95
CA ILE A 34 1.47 -3.17 6.85
C ILE A 34 0.23 -2.43 6.36
N MET A 35 -0.12 -1.29 6.97
CA MET A 35 -1.33 -0.55 6.56
C MET A 35 -1.24 -0.04 5.11
N ILE A 36 -0.07 0.46 4.69
CA ILE A 36 0.20 0.86 3.30
C ILE A 36 -0.09 -0.31 2.36
N ALA A 37 0.46 -1.49 2.66
CA ALA A 37 0.32 -2.67 1.81
C ALA A 37 -1.14 -3.13 1.70
N LEU A 38 -1.91 -3.05 2.79
CA LEU A 38 -3.33 -3.37 2.80
C LEU A 38 -4.17 -2.37 1.99
N ALA A 39 -3.91 -1.06 2.12
CA ALA A 39 -4.59 -0.03 1.34
C ALA A 39 -4.31 -0.18 -0.17
N VAL A 40 -3.05 -0.42 -0.54
CA VAL A 40 -2.63 -0.71 -1.93
C VAL A 40 -3.37 -1.92 -2.49
N ARG A 41 -3.47 -3.00 -1.71
CA ARG A 41 -4.18 -4.22 -2.10
C ARG A 41 -5.68 -3.98 -2.29
N ASP A 42 -6.32 -3.23 -1.39
CA ASP A 42 -7.74 -2.91 -1.49
C ASP A 42 -8.04 -2.06 -2.73
N LEU A 43 -7.25 -1.02 -2.96
CA LEU A 43 -7.38 -0.14 -4.12
C LEU A 43 -7.12 -0.87 -5.45
N ALA A 44 -6.27 -1.91 -5.45
CA ALA A 44 -6.02 -2.73 -6.64
C ALA A 44 -7.26 -3.51 -7.13
N SER A 45 -8.30 -3.65 -6.30
CA SER A 45 -9.58 -4.23 -6.73
C SER A 45 -10.22 -3.49 -7.91
N GLY A 46 -9.97 -2.18 -8.04
CA GLY A 46 -10.43 -1.33 -9.13
C GLY A 46 -9.64 -1.46 -10.44
N ILE A 47 -8.54 -2.22 -10.45
CA ILE A 47 -7.71 -2.42 -11.64
C ILE A 47 -8.32 -3.54 -12.51
N GLN A 48 -8.63 -3.22 -13.77
CA GLN A 48 -9.19 -4.18 -14.72
C GLN A 48 -8.18 -5.25 -15.14
N ASP A 49 -6.91 -4.87 -15.23
CA ASP A 49 -5.80 -5.78 -15.54
C ASP A 49 -5.61 -6.81 -14.41
N ALA A 50 -5.91 -8.07 -14.73
CA ALA A 50 -5.82 -9.18 -13.79
C ALA A 50 -4.38 -9.52 -13.40
N GLU A 51 -3.43 -9.39 -14.34
CA GLU A 51 -2.02 -9.68 -14.09
C GLU A 51 -1.43 -8.63 -13.14
N LEU A 52 -1.67 -7.36 -13.43
CA LEU A 52 -1.20 -6.25 -12.59
C LEU A 52 -1.79 -6.35 -11.17
N ARG A 53 -3.08 -6.65 -11.06
CA ARG A 53 -3.74 -6.85 -9.76
C ARG A 53 -3.14 -8.03 -8.98
N ALA A 54 -2.82 -9.14 -9.65
CA ALA A 54 -2.15 -10.28 -9.01
C ALA A 54 -0.75 -9.91 -8.51
N GLN A 55 0.03 -9.16 -9.31
CA GLN A 55 1.35 -8.68 -8.91
C GLN A 55 1.29 -7.76 -7.68
N ILE A 56 0.30 -6.85 -7.64
CA ILE A 56 0.08 -5.97 -6.49
C ILE A 56 -0.25 -6.79 -5.23
N ASN A 57 -1.16 -7.76 -5.34
CA ASN A 57 -1.53 -8.62 -4.21
C ASN A 57 -0.32 -9.38 -3.66
N VAL A 58 0.49 -9.99 -4.53
CA VAL A 58 1.71 -10.72 -4.12
C VAL A 58 2.71 -9.79 -3.44
N ALA A 59 2.90 -8.57 -3.96
CA ALA A 59 3.80 -7.59 -3.36
C ALA A 59 3.30 -7.15 -1.97
N SER A 60 2.01 -6.84 -1.85
CA SER A 60 1.38 -6.47 -0.57
C SER A 60 1.49 -7.58 0.47
N ASP A 61 1.20 -8.83 0.09
CA ASP A 61 1.28 -9.97 1.03
C ASP A 61 2.71 -10.19 1.55
N LYS A 62 3.74 -10.00 0.69
CA LYS A 62 5.14 -10.04 1.12
C LYS A 62 5.49 -8.96 2.14
N ILE A 63 5.00 -7.73 1.94
CA ILE A 63 5.23 -6.61 2.87
C ILE A 63 4.52 -6.87 4.20
N VAL A 64 3.28 -7.35 4.18
CA VAL A 64 2.53 -7.71 5.39
C VAL A 64 3.24 -8.81 6.15
N ALA A 65 3.63 -9.90 5.50
CA ALA A 65 4.31 -11.01 6.15
C ALA A 65 5.64 -10.59 6.80
N LYS A 66 6.48 -9.85 6.06
CA LYS A 66 7.77 -9.36 6.55
C LYS A 66 7.60 -8.48 7.79
N ASN A 67 6.69 -7.52 7.74
CA ASN A 67 6.52 -6.55 8.81
C ASN A 67 5.74 -7.11 10.01
N SER A 68 4.82 -8.06 9.80
CA SER A 68 4.11 -8.73 10.88
C SER A 68 5.07 -9.52 11.78
N GLN A 69 6.12 -10.12 11.19
CA GLN A 69 7.20 -10.76 11.96
C GLN A 69 8.01 -9.78 12.80
N LEU A 70 8.11 -8.52 12.39
CA LEU A 70 8.80 -7.48 13.16
C LEU A 70 7.92 -6.98 14.32
N VAL A 71 6.63 -6.76 14.05
CA VAL A 71 5.66 -6.35 15.06
C VAL A 71 5.52 -7.42 16.15
N ALA A 72 5.39 -8.69 15.79
CA ALA A 72 5.24 -9.79 16.75
C ALA A 72 6.47 -10.04 17.65
N LYS A 73 7.62 -9.46 17.30
CA LYS A 73 8.87 -9.53 18.09
C LYS A 73 9.06 -8.32 19.02
N THR A 74 8.18 -7.34 18.95
CA THR A 74 8.20 -6.13 19.78
C THR A 74 7.36 -6.37 21.03
#